data_AF-A0A1I1Z662-F1
#
_entry.id   AF-A0A1I1Z662-F1
#
_cell.length_a   1.000
_cell.length_b   1.000
_cell.length_c   1.000
_cell.angle_alpha   90.00
_cell.angle_beta   90.00
_cell.angle_gamma   90.00
#
_symmetry.space_group_name_H-M   'P 1'
#
loop_
_entity.id
_entity.type
_entity.pdbx_description
1 polymer ?
#
loop_
_entity_poly.entity_id
_entity_poly.type
_entity_poly.pdbx_seq_one_letter_code
_entity_poly.pdbx_strand_id
1 'polypeptide(L)'
;MGMSSVFRNLWIGAVVVVGGCHQEGDSAVLRFITSSGGDESVDEGGDEGGEKGGGGDSVCGYRTQTQGGWSSTCSGDNPGCTRDEYFDHVFPGPDHLVIGCGSNTATFINSVAVREALPAGGQARALTKDEMTHFDGEDDPQLGTVLAGQALALSLNVGFSWVEAFVAQDLPPFASLLIADKHSPCHGMSVQEALDEVNAALGDCGSILTPEEANTCATRINESLVDGEPECSTWYRFPLDSRLPLTVVPSSDLEDQRDRRSGAPALRAAAR
;
A
#
# COMPACT_ATOMS: atom_id res chain seq x y z
N MET A 1 0.68 42.13 -10.12
CA MET A 1 -0.47 41.70 -9.32
C MET A 1 -0.82 40.30 -9.79
N GLY A 2 -0.66 39.21 -9.07
CA GLY A 2 -0.16 38.98 -7.72
C GLY A 2 -0.07 37.45 -7.52
N MET A 3 0.95 37.06 -6.77
CA MET A 3 1.08 35.84 -5.96
C MET A 3 1.26 34.49 -6.68
N SER A 4 2.54 34.20 -6.98
CA SER A 4 3.09 32.85 -6.88
C SER A 4 2.89 32.32 -5.45
N SER A 5 2.20 31.19 -5.32
CA SER A 5 2.23 30.39 -4.08
C SER A 5 3.29 29.31 -4.25
N VAL A 6 4.40 29.50 -3.55
CA VAL A 6 5.49 28.54 -3.41
C VAL A 6 5.07 27.58 -2.30
N PHE A 7 4.54 26.41 -2.64
CA PHE A 7 4.46 25.30 -1.68
C PHE A 7 5.75 24.50 -1.74
N ARG A 8 6.65 24.82 -0.81
CA ARG A 8 7.75 23.92 -0.42
C ARG A 8 7.13 22.86 0.48
N ASN A 9 6.84 21.68 -0.05
CA ASN A 9 6.57 20.51 0.79
C ASN A 9 7.82 19.66 0.92
N LEU A 10 8.14 19.49 2.20
CA LEU A 10 9.31 18.84 2.77
C LEU A 10 9.23 17.35 2.47
N TRP A 11 10.15 16.86 1.65
CA TRP A 11 10.43 15.44 1.48
C TRP A 11 10.81 14.83 2.83
N ILE A 12 9.96 13.96 3.39
CA ILE A 12 10.41 12.93 4.33
C ILE A 12 10.72 11.74 3.44
N GLY A 13 11.98 11.64 3.02
CA GLY A 13 12.48 10.45 2.35
C GLY A 13 12.31 9.26 3.28
N ALA A 14 11.55 8.27 2.83
CA ALA A 14 11.62 6.93 3.38
C ALA A 14 13.00 6.38 3.03
N VAL A 15 13.95 6.56 3.95
CA VAL A 15 15.23 5.84 3.91
C VAL A 15 14.89 4.39 4.25
N VAL A 16 14.90 3.52 3.23
CA VAL A 16 14.96 2.07 3.43
C VAL A 16 16.35 1.75 3.99
N VAL A 17 16.45 1.69 5.32
CA VAL A 17 17.61 1.09 5.98
C VAL A 17 17.45 -0.41 5.88
N VAL A 18 18.25 -1.03 5.01
CA VAL A 18 18.45 -2.48 4.96
C VAL A 18 19.17 -2.90 6.25
N GLY A 19 18.41 -3.36 7.24
CA GLY A 19 18.91 -3.91 8.50
C GLY A 19 19.08 -5.42 8.42
N GLY A 20 20.32 -5.90 8.44
CA GLY A 20 20.67 -7.32 8.41
C GLY A 20 20.19 -8.09 9.66
N CYS A 21 19.75 -9.32 9.44
CA CYS A 21 19.40 -10.26 10.50
C CYS A 21 20.66 -10.88 11.12
N HIS A 22 20.98 -10.55 12.38
CA HIS A 22 21.78 -11.39 13.26
C HIS A 22 21.47 -11.18 14.76
N GLN A 23 20.83 -12.21 15.33
CA GLN A 23 20.82 -12.75 16.70
C GLN A 23 20.51 -11.90 17.96
N GLU A 24 19.54 -12.50 18.70
CA GLU A 24 19.41 -12.68 20.16
C GLU A 24 18.75 -11.60 21.04
N GLY A 25 17.61 -11.99 21.63
CA GLY A 25 17.28 -11.72 23.03
C GLY A 25 16.44 -10.48 23.35
N ASP A 26 15.11 -10.61 23.34
CA ASP A 26 14.30 -10.58 24.57
C ASP A 26 12.81 -10.52 24.25
N SER A 27 12.08 -11.52 24.74
CA SER A 27 10.65 -11.69 24.57
C SER A 27 9.86 -10.68 25.40
N ALA A 28 9.20 -9.71 24.76
CA ALA A 28 8.13 -8.95 25.39
C ALA A 28 6.79 -9.68 25.19
N VAL A 29 6.32 -10.34 26.24
CA VAL A 29 5.03 -11.03 26.30
C VAL A 29 3.90 -9.99 26.33
N LEU A 30 3.20 -9.82 25.21
CA LEU A 30 1.96 -9.03 25.16
C LEU A 30 0.82 -9.84 25.82
N ARG A 31 0.40 -9.42 27.01
CA ARG A 31 -0.74 -10.03 27.72
C ARG A 31 -2.05 -9.47 27.18
N PHE A 32 -2.81 -10.32 26.50
CA PHE A 32 -4.21 -10.05 26.18
C PHE A 32 -5.04 -10.08 27.47
N ILE A 33 -5.70 -8.97 27.80
CA ILE A 33 -6.80 -8.98 28.78
C ILE A 33 -8.06 -9.40 28.01
N THR A 34 -8.40 -10.69 28.06
CA THR A 34 -9.71 -11.17 27.67
C THR A 34 -10.70 -10.82 28.78
N SER A 35 -11.58 -9.85 28.56
CA SER A 35 -12.74 -9.64 29.43
C SER A 35 -13.79 -10.69 29.09
N SER A 36 -13.82 -11.77 29.88
CA SER A 36 -14.92 -12.73 29.91
C SER A 36 -16.13 -12.10 30.59
N GLY A 37 -17.21 -11.91 29.85
CA GLY A 37 -18.54 -11.65 30.39
C GLY A 37 -19.54 -12.47 29.60
N GLY A 38 -19.83 -13.67 30.08
CA GLY A 38 -21.01 -14.42 29.69
C GLY A 38 -22.14 -14.05 30.64
N ASP A 39 -23.34 -13.85 30.10
CA ASP A 39 -24.56 -14.34 30.72
C ASP A 39 -25.62 -14.54 29.64
N GLU A 40 -26.24 -15.72 29.71
CA GLU A 40 -27.35 -16.17 28.89
C GLU A 40 -28.63 -15.41 29.29
N SER A 41 -29.34 -14.89 28.29
CA SER A 41 -30.78 -14.64 28.42
C SER A 41 -31.43 -14.84 27.05
N VAL A 42 -32.25 -15.88 26.99
CA VAL A 42 -33.16 -16.21 25.90
C VAL A 42 -34.33 -15.23 25.99
N ASP A 43 -34.54 -14.42 24.97
CA ASP A 43 -35.81 -13.72 24.74
C ASP A 43 -36.21 -13.85 23.27
N GLU A 44 -37.28 -14.60 23.03
CA GLU A 44 -38.02 -14.62 21.78
C GLU A 44 -38.83 -13.32 21.68
N GLY A 45 -38.53 -12.48 20.70
CA GLY A 45 -39.29 -11.28 20.41
C GLY A 45 -38.93 -10.74 19.03
N GLY A 46 -39.80 -10.96 18.06
CA GLY A 46 -39.68 -10.35 16.74
C GLY A 46 -39.93 -8.84 16.82
N ASP A 47 -39.04 -8.08 16.21
CA ASP A 47 -39.34 -6.74 15.72
C ASP A 47 -38.53 -6.48 14.45
N GLU A 48 -39.23 -6.13 13.39
CA GLU A 48 -38.68 -5.73 12.09
C GLU A 48 -38.14 -4.30 12.21
N GLY A 49 -37.00 -4.17 12.89
CA GLY A 49 -36.20 -2.95 12.93
C GLY A 49 -34.89 -3.19 12.21
N GLY A 50 -34.88 -3.06 10.88
CA GLY A 50 -33.68 -3.15 10.06
C GLY A 50 -32.70 -2.02 10.39
N GLU A 51 -31.93 -2.19 11.47
CA GLU A 51 -30.77 -1.38 11.78
C GLU A 51 -29.73 -1.68 10.69
N LYS A 52 -29.59 -0.76 9.73
CA LYS A 52 -28.52 -0.76 8.73
C LYS A 52 -27.16 -0.54 9.42
N GLY A 53 -26.70 -1.52 10.18
CA GLY A 53 -25.32 -1.65 10.63
C GLY A 53 -24.45 -2.18 9.50
N GLY A 54 -24.03 -1.30 8.59
CA GLY A 54 -23.17 -1.70 7.47
C GLY A 54 -22.51 -0.54 6.72
N GLY A 55 -22.46 0.65 7.30
CA GLY A 55 -21.74 1.79 6.74
C GLY A 55 -20.42 1.98 7.48
N GLY A 56 -19.29 1.70 6.83
CA GLY A 56 -18.01 2.05 7.43
C GLY A 56 -16.76 1.70 6.63
N ASP A 57 -16.77 0.62 5.84
CA ASP A 57 -15.52 0.02 5.33
C ASP A 57 -15.30 0.08 3.81
N SER A 58 -16.18 0.73 3.05
CA SER A 58 -15.98 0.88 1.61
C SER A 58 -15.09 2.09 1.29
N VAL A 59 -14.18 1.91 0.32
CA VAL A 59 -13.19 2.90 -0.11
C VAL A 59 -13.59 3.45 -1.48
N CYS A 60 -13.54 4.77 -1.68
CA CYS A 60 -14.04 5.42 -2.89
C CYS A 60 -12.99 6.38 -3.48
N GLY A 61 -13.13 6.72 -4.77
CA GLY A 61 -12.35 7.78 -5.41
C GLY A 61 -10.93 7.38 -5.85
N TYR A 62 -10.53 6.13 -5.63
CA TYR A 62 -9.30 5.55 -6.16
C TYR A 62 -9.49 5.03 -7.58
N ARG A 63 -8.40 5.00 -8.33
CA ARG A 63 -8.31 4.50 -9.70
C ARG A 63 -7.10 3.60 -9.83
N THR A 64 -7.28 2.48 -10.51
CA THR A 64 -6.19 1.64 -11.00
C THR A 64 -6.30 1.50 -12.51
N GLN A 65 -5.27 0.92 -13.11
CA GLN A 65 -5.23 0.58 -14.52
C GLN A 65 -4.56 -0.77 -14.72
N THR A 66 -4.98 -1.46 -15.78
CA THR A 66 -4.37 -2.72 -16.20
C THR A 66 -3.07 -2.46 -16.95
N GLN A 67 -2.27 -3.51 -17.15
CA GLN A 67 -1.11 -3.45 -18.05
C GLN A 67 -1.48 -2.91 -19.45
N GLY A 68 -2.67 -3.25 -19.95
CA GLY A 68 -3.14 -2.77 -21.26
C GLY A 68 -3.54 -1.30 -21.25
N GLY A 69 -4.08 -0.79 -20.14
CA GLY A 69 -4.32 0.64 -19.96
C GLY A 69 -3.01 1.41 -19.98
N TRP A 70 -2.03 0.94 -19.19
CA TRP A 70 -0.70 1.53 -19.11
C TRP A 70 0.16 1.37 -20.36
N SER A 71 -0.15 0.46 -21.28
CA SER A 71 0.53 0.34 -22.58
C SER A 71 -0.08 1.21 -23.67
N SER A 72 -1.18 1.91 -23.40
CA SER A 72 -1.87 2.68 -24.44
C SER A 72 -1.02 3.84 -24.96
N THR A 73 -1.14 4.11 -26.26
CA THR A 73 -0.69 5.37 -26.86
C THR A 73 -1.58 6.49 -26.38
N CYS A 74 -1.01 7.65 -26.02
CA CYS A 74 -1.79 8.80 -25.60
C CYS A 74 -2.84 9.20 -26.65
N SER A 75 -4.12 9.19 -26.24
CA SER A 75 -5.25 9.67 -27.02
C SER A 75 -6.41 10.05 -26.09
N GLY A 76 -6.92 11.28 -26.23
CA GLY A 76 -7.91 11.84 -25.31
C GLY A 76 -7.34 11.93 -23.89
N ASP A 77 -8.10 11.45 -22.91
CA ASP A 77 -7.71 11.45 -21.49
C ASP A 77 -7.37 10.02 -20.99
N ASN A 78 -6.82 9.19 -21.87
CA ASN A 78 -6.49 7.81 -21.52
C ASN A 78 -5.24 7.71 -20.61
N PRO A 79 -5.01 6.56 -19.95
CA PRO A 79 -3.88 6.39 -19.04
C PRO A 79 -2.52 6.59 -19.70
N GLY A 80 -2.40 6.35 -21.01
CA GLY A 80 -1.20 6.63 -21.78
C GLY A 80 -0.82 8.11 -21.75
N CYS A 81 -1.79 9.02 -21.83
CA CYS A 81 -1.53 10.46 -21.71
C CYS A 81 -1.05 10.84 -20.30
N THR A 82 -1.71 10.33 -19.26
CA THR A 82 -1.27 10.59 -17.88
C THR A 82 0.14 10.06 -17.64
N ARG A 83 0.44 8.85 -18.12
CA ARG A 83 1.78 8.26 -18.06
C ARG A 83 2.79 9.20 -18.74
N ASP A 84 2.56 9.58 -19.99
CA ASP A 84 3.51 10.36 -20.78
C ASP A 84 3.75 11.77 -20.21
N GLU A 85 2.72 12.40 -19.65
CA GLU A 85 2.82 13.75 -19.09
C GLU A 85 3.54 13.79 -17.72
N TYR A 86 3.27 12.82 -16.85
CA TYR A 86 3.71 12.88 -15.45
C TYR A 86 4.79 11.87 -15.05
N PHE A 87 5.26 11.00 -15.96
CA PHE A 87 6.24 9.95 -15.62
C PHE A 87 7.46 10.49 -14.86
N ASP A 88 8.13 11.52 -15.38
CA ASP A 88 9.34 12.07 -14.77
C ASP A 88 9.08 12.76 -13.42
N HIS A 89 7.84 13.16 -13.16
CA HIS A 89 7.44 13.73 -11.87
C HIS A 89 7.19 12.63 -10.83
N VAL A 90 6.59 11.51 -11.25
CA VAL A 90 6.26 10.38 -10.38
C VAL A 90 7.50 9.51 -10.11
N PHE A 91 8.32 9.30 -11.13
CA PHE A 91 9.52 8.47 -11.11
C PHE A 91 10.76 9.28 -11.54
N PRO A 92 11.18 10.26 -10.73
CA PRO A 92 12.33 11.09 -11.05
C PRO A 92 13.63 10.27 -11.07
N GLY A 93 14.57 10.69 -11.91
CA GLY A 93 15.94 10.18 -11.86
C GLY A 93 16.66 10.55 -10.56
N PRO A 94 17.71 9.81 -10.15
CA PRO A 94 18.41 8.79 -10.94
C PRO A 94 17.83 7.38 -10.85
N ASP A 95 16.91 7.14 -9.90
CA ASP A 95 16.43 5.78 -9.61
C ASP A 95 15.32 5.33 -10.58
N HIS A 96 14.55 6.27 -11.15
CA HIS A 96 13.47 6.01 -12.10
C HIS A 96 12.46 4.96 -11.58
N LEU A 97 11.71 4.29 -12.46
CA LEU A 97 10.78 3.23 -12.07
C LEU A 97 11.49 1.87 -12.09
N VAL A 98 11.56 1.20 -10.94
CA VAL A 98 12.24 -0.10 -10.80
C VAL A 98 11.23 -1.16 -10.36
N ILE A 99 11.30 -2.34 -10.98
CA ILE A 99 10.62 -3.56 -10.54
C ILE A 99 11.63 -4.67 -10.25
N GLY A 100 11.25 -5.62 -9.40
CA GLY A 100 12.16 -6.62 -8.86
C GLY A 100 12.90 -6.12 -7.63
N CYS A 101 13.97 -6.81 -7.25
CA CYS A 101 14.69 -6.54 -6.01
C CYS A 101 16.14 -7.04 -6.07
N GLY A 102 16.98 -6.57 -5.15
CA GLY A 102 18.39 -6.97 -5.09
C GLY A 102 19.14 -6.62 -6.37
N SER A 103 19.81 -7.61 -6.97
CA SER A 103 20.46 -7.47 -8.28
C SER A 103 19.56 -7.83 -9.46
N ASN A 104 18.36 -8.33 -9.19
CA ASN A 104 17.44 -8.86 -10.19
C ASN A 104 16.32 -7.85 -10.40
N THR A 105 16.66 -6.77 -11.10
CA THR A 105 15.78 -5.62 -11.30
C THR A 105 15.69 -5.24 -12.76
N ALA A 106 14.52 -4.78 -13.18
CA ALA A 106 14.32 -4.06 -14.44
C ALA A 106 13.99 -2.59 -14.13
N THR A 107 14.68 -1.66 -14.80
CA THR A 107 14.50 -0.21 -14.61
C THR A 107 13.91 0.41 -15.87
N PHE A 108 12.90 1.25 -15.76
CA PHE A 108 12.28 1.96 -16.87
C PHE A 108 12.58 3.44 -16.74
N ILE A 109 13.39 3.99 -17.64
CA ILE A 109 13.94 5.34 -17.46
C ILE A 109 13.02 6.45 -17.99
N ASN A 110 12.00 6.10 -18.77
CA ASN A 110 11.04 7.05 -19.35
C ASN A 110 9.67 6.38 -19.63
N SER A 111 8.67 7.19 -20.02
CA SER A 111 7.32 6.69 -20.31
C SER A 111 7.23 5.80 -21.56
N VAL A 112 8.13 6.00 -22.53
CA VAL A 112 8.19 5.21 -23.77
C VAL A 112 8.62 3.78 -23.45
N ALA A 113 9.65 3.60 -22.62
CA ALA A 113 10.10 2.31 -22.13
C ALA A 113 8.95 1.51 -21.49
N VAL A 114 8.13 2.16 -20.66
CA VAL A 114 6.94 1.54 -20.07
C VAL A 114 5.91 1.15 -21.13
N ARG A 115 5.64 2.04 -22.09
CA ARG A 115 4.67 1.80 -23.17
C ARG A 115 5.03 0.58 -24.00
N GLU A 116 6.31 0.45 -24.37
CA GLU A 116 6.80 -0.63 -25.23
C GLU A 116 6.96 -1.95 -24.47
N ALA A 117 7.28 -1.91 -23.17
CA ALA A 117 7.42 -3.10 -22.34
C ALA A 117 6.07 -3.75 -21.96
N LEU A 118 4.97 -2.99 -22.03
CA LEU A 118 3.62 -3.47 -21.72
C LEU A 118 2.77 -3.67 -23.00
N PRO A 119 1.82 -4.61 -23.00
CA PRO A 119 1.60 -5.65 -22.01
C PRO A 119 2.65 -6.77 -22.09
N ALA A 120 3.16 -7.22 -20.95
CA ALA A 120 3.96 -8.44 -20.88
C ALA A 120 3.06 -9.69 -20.74
N GLY A 121 3.52 -10.80 -21.29
CA GLY A 121 2.81 -12.09 -21.26
C GLY A 121 3.74 -13.25 -20.91
N GLY A 122 3.29 -14.48 -21.16
CA GLY A 122 4.06 -15.69 -20.85
C GLY A 122 3.79 -16.24 -19.45
N GLN A 123 4.61 -17.21 -19.03
CA GLN A 123 4.49 -17.83 -17.71
C GLN A 123 4.94 -16.85 -16.61
N ALA A 124 4.27 -16.84 -15.46
CA ALA A 124 4.72 -16.11 -14.29
C ALA A 124 6.03 -16.72 -13.77
N ARG A 125 7.09 -15.91 -13.69
CA ARG A 125 8.43 -16.33 -13.23
C ARG A 125 9.24 -15.11 -12.82
N ALA A 126 10.37 -15.35 -12.16
CA ALA A 126 11.38 -14.33 -11.94
C ALA A 126 11.99 -13.81 -13.26
N LEU A 127 12.63 -12.64 -13.19
CA LEU A 127 13.36 -12.05 -14.30
C LEU A 127 14.49 -12.98 -14.76
N THR A 128 14.69 -13.05 -16.06
CA THR A 128 15.91 -13.60 -16.68
C THR A 128 16.98 -12.52 -16.77
N LYS A 129 18.22 -12.93 -17.00
CA LYS A 129 19.35 -12.01 -17.09
C LYS A 129 19.20 -10.94 -18.18
N ASP A 130 18.59 -11.29 -19.31
CA ASP A 130 18.40 -10.34 -20.42
C ASP A 130 17.32 -9.28 -20.08
N GLU A 131 16.39 -9.60 -19.19
CA GLU A 131 15.35 -8.68 -18.72
C GLU A 131 15.84 -7.78 -17.56
N MET A 132 16.98 -8.10 -16.93
CA MET A 132 17.59 -7.31 -15.85
C MET A 132 18.40 -6.14 -16.41
N THR A 133 17.72 -5.19 -17.06
CA THR A 133 18.33 -4.07 -17.77
C THR A 133 17.64 -2.73 -17.45
N HIS A 134 18.20 -1.67 -18.01
CA HIS A 134 17.57 -0.35 -18.08
C HIS A 134 16.87 -0.24 -19.44
N PHE A 135 15.56 -0.20 -19.41
CA PHE A 135 14.68 -0.01 -20.55
C PHE A 135 14.57 1.49 -20.85
N ASP A 136 14.81 1.87 -22.09
CA ASP A 136 14.73 3.24 -22.58
C ASP A 136 13.74 3.45 -23.73
N GLY A 137 13.12 2.37 -24.22
CA GLY A 137 12.19 2.37 -25.33
C GLY A 137 12.84 2.19 -26.70
N GLU A 138 14.16 1.98 -26.77
CA GLU A 138 14.92 1.82 -28.01
C GLU A 138 15.65 0.47 -28.03
N ASP A 139 15.22 -0.44 -28.91
CA ASP A 139 15.83 -1.78 -29.07
C ASP A 139 15.89 -2.63 -27.78
N ASP A 140 14.98 -2.37 -26.85
CA ASP A 140 14.86 -3.09 -25.58
C ASP A 140 14.55 -4.59 -25.76
N PRO A 141 15.03 -5.46 -24.85
CA PRO A 141 14.61 -6.85 -24.83
C PRO A 141 13.13 -6.97 -24.50
N GLN A 142 12.49 -8.06 -24.95
CA GLN A 142 11.10 -8.30 -24.57
C GLN A 142 10.98 -8.67 -23.09
N LEU A 143 10.09 -8.00 -22.36
CA LEU A 143 9.68 -8.39 -21.02
C LEU A 143 8.81 -9.66 -21.09
N GLY A 144 9.43 -10.83 -20.87
CA GLY A 144 8.89 -12.14 -21.25
C GLY A 144 8.16 -12.90 -20.14
N THR A 145 7.73 -12.23 -19.08
CA THR A 145 6.89 -12.82 -18.01
C THR A 145 5.73 -11.91 -17.64
N VAL A 146 4.54 -12.50 -17.51
CA VAL A 146 3.31 -11.78 -17.12
C VAL A 146 3.45 -11.15 -15.73
N LEU A 147 4.22 -11.76 -14.82
CA LEU A 147 4.46 -11.22 -13.50
C LEU A 147 5.17 -9.85 -13.57
N ALA A 148 6.13 -9.69 -14.47
CA ALA A 148 6.83 -8.42 -14.65
C ALA A 148 5.90 -7.33 -15.20
N GLY A 149 5.01 -7.68 -16.14
CA GLY A 149 3.98 -6.76 -16.63
C GLY A 149 3.02 -6.31 -15.54
N GLN A 150 2.58 -7.25 -14.70
CA GLN A 150 1.68 -6.94 -13.58
C GLN A 150 2.39 -6.15 -12.47
N ALA A 151 3.65 -6.43 -12.17
CA ALA A 151 4.47 -5.68 -11.23
C ALA A 151 4.69 -4.23 -11.70
N LEU A 152 4.97 -4.04 -13.00
CA LEU A 152 5.11 -2.73 -13.60
C LEU A 152 3.81 -1.94 -13.54
N ALA A 153 2.69 -2.55 -13.93
CA ALA A 153 1.37 -1.94 -13.84
C ALA A 153 0.98 -1.57 -12.40
N LEU A 154 1.30 -2.42 -11.42
CA LEU A 154 1.04 -2.15 -10.01
C LEU A 154 1.89 -1.00 -9.48
N SER A 155 3.17 -0.96 -9.86
CA SER A 155 4.07 0.13 -9.50
C SER A 155 3.57 1.48 -10.04
N LEU A 156 3.06 1.49 -11.28
CA LEU A 156 2.41 2.67 -11.87
C LEU A 156 1.13 3.04 -11.10
N ASN A 157 0.26 2.09 -10.78
CA ASN A 157 -0.96 2.37 -9.99
C ASN A 157 -0.64 2.99 -8.63
N VAL A 158 0.40 2.50 -7.95
CA VAL A 158 0.86 3.07 -6.68
C VAL A 158 1.46 4.47 -6.88
N GLY A 159 2.39 4.63 -7.83
CA GLY A 159 3.07 5.90 -8.07
C GLY A 159 2.12 7.01 -8.54
N PHE A 160 1.19 6.70 -9.45
CA PHE A 160 0.24 7.67 -9.99
C PHE A 160 -0.95 7.96 -9.06
N SER A 161 -1.10 7.23 -7.95
CA SER A 161 -2.22 7.44 -7.02
C SER A 161 -2.27 8.83 -6.35
N TRP A 162 -1.23 9.63 -6.53
CA TRP A 162 -1.10 11.00 -6.03
C TRP A 162 -1.28 12.07 -7.10
N VAL A 163 -1.39 11.66 -8.37
CA VAL A 163 -1.57 12.58 -9.48
C VAL A 163 -3.05 12.93 -9.55
N GLU A 164 -3.39 14.21 -9.40
CA GLU A 164 -4.79 14.67 -9.35
C GLU A 164 -5.57 14.37 -10.64
N ALA A 165 -4.89 14.29 -11.78
CA ALA A 165 -5.48 13.85 -13.04
C ALA A 165 -5.89 12.36 -13.03
N PHE A 166 -5.43 11.60 -12.04
CA PHE A 166 -5.61 10.15 -11.94
C PHE A 166 -6.51 9.73 -10.77
N VAL A 167 -6.41 10.39 -9.60
CA VAL A 167 -7.16 10.05 -8.37
C VAL A 167 -7.75 11.32 -7.72
N ALA A 168 -8.89 11.17 -7.03
CA ALA A 168 -9.50 12.26 -6.29
C ALA A 168 -8.58 12.80 -5.18
N GLN A 169 -8.57 14.12 -4.97
CA GLN A 169 -7.75 14.78 -3.94
C GLN A 169 -8.14 14.36 -2.51
N ASP A 170 -7.22 14.57 -1.56
CA ASP A 170 -7.38 14.36 -0.11
C ASP A 170 -7.61 12.90 0.35
N LEU A 171 -7.29 11.92 -0.50
CA LEU A 171 -7.31 10.51 -0.13
C LEU A 171 -5.95 10.06 0.45
N PRO A 172 -5.94 9.11 1.41
CA PRO A 172 -4.72 8.45 1.82
C PRO A 172 -3.99 7.77 0.64
N PRO A 173 -2.67 7.54 0.72
CA PRO A 173 -1.93 6.74 -0.25
C PRO A 173 -2.66 5.46 -0.65
N PHE A 174 -2.77 5.17 -1.96
CA PHE A 174 -3.28 3.86 -2.41
C PHE A 174 -2.45 2.72 -1.83
N ALA A 175 -1.13 2.92 -1.73
CA ALA A 175 -0.17 2.03 -1.09
C ALA A 175 -0.55 1.62 0.35
N SER A 176 -1.27 2.48 1.08
CA SER A 176 -1.63 2.23 2.48
C SER A 176 -2.92 1.43 2.67
N LEU A 177 -3.72 1.26 1.63
CA LEU A 177 -4.98 0.54 1.73
C LEU A 177 -4.74 -0.94 2.01
N LEU A 178 -5.53 -1.52 2.90
CA LEU A 178 -5.52 -2.95 3.17
C LEU A 178 -6.40 -3.69 2.17
N ILE A 179 -5.87 -4.76 1.60
CA ILE A 179 -6.57 -5.64 0.68
C ILE A 179 -7.54 -6.52 1.48
N ALA A 180 -8.85 -6.28 1.29
CA ALA A 180 -9.93 -6.97 1.96
C ALA A 180 -10.60 -8.06 1.10
N ASP A 181 -10.18 -8.24 -0.15
CA ASP A 181 -10.63 -9.36 -0.97
C ASP A 181 -10.04 -10.69 -0.47
N LYS A 182 -10.88 -11.50 0.17
CA LYS A 182 -10.55 -12.84 0.68
C LYS A 182 -10.11 -13.84 -0.39
N HIS A 183 -10.35 -13.55 -1.67
CA HIS A 183 -9.93 -14.40 -2.79
C HIS A 183 -8.55 -14.02 -3.33
N SER A 184 -7.96 -12.93 -2.83
CA SER A 184 -6.63 -12.52 -3.20
C SER A 184 -5.57 -13.26 -2.37
N PRO A 185 -4.47 -13.74 -2.98
CA PRO A 185 -3.32 -14.28 -2.23
C PRO A 185 -2.71 -13.29 -1.25
N CYS A 186 -2.90 -11.99 -1.49
CA CYS A 186 -2.44 -10.90 -0.62
C CYS A 186 -3.54 -10.32 0.28
N HIS A 187 -4.59 -11.10 0.58
CA HIS A 187 -5.60 -10.71 1.55
C HIS A 187 -4.97 -10.36 2.90
N GLY A 188 -5.31 -9.18 3.44
CA GLY A 188 -4.81 -8.66 4.71
C GLY A 188 -3.50 -7.89 4.61
N MET A 189 -2.81 -7.92 3.47
CA MET A 189 -1.66 -7.05 3.19
C MET A 189 -2.14 -5.64 2.83
N SER A 190 -1.32 -4.64 3.11
CA SER A 190 -1.42 -3.36 2.41
C SER A 190 -1.06 -3.51 0.92
N VAL A 191 -1.48 -2.57 0.09
CA VAL A 191 -1.06 -2.52 -1.32
C VAL A 191 0.46 -2.40 -1.44
N GLN A 192 1.13 -1.68 -0.54
CA GLN A 192 2.59 -1.61 -0.51
C GLN A 192 3.23 -2.96 -0.21
N GLU A 193 2.80 -3.65 0.85
CA GLU A 193 3.32 -4.98 1.19
C GLU A 193 3.07 -5.98 0.05
N ALA A 194 1.92 -5.91 -0.61
CA ALA A 194 1.63 -6.72 -1.78
C ALA A 194 2.58 -6.41 -2.95
N LEU A 195 2.87 -5.13 -3.22
CA LEU A 195 3.84 -4.73 -4.24
C LEU A 195 5.26 -5.19 -3.88
N ASP A 196 5.64 -5.11 -2.60
CA ASP A 196 6.94 -5.57 -2.12
C ASP A 196 7.09 -7.10 -2.31
N GLU A 197 6.06 -7.88 -1.99
CA GLU A 197 6.05 -9.33 -2.23
C GLU A 197 6.05 -9.67 -3.73
N VAL A 198 5.33 -8.91 -4.55
CA VAL A 198 5.36 -9.05 -6.02
C VAL A 198 6.77 -8.79 -6.57
N ASN A 199 7.44 -7.75 -6.10
CA ASN A 199 8.82 -7.45 -6.47
C ASN A 199 9.80 -8.49 -5.92
N ALA A 200 9.57 -9.00 -4.71
CA ALA A 200 10.37 -10.08 -4.13
C ALA A 200 10.25 -11.38 -4.93
N ALA A 201 9.06 -11.73 -5.42
CA ALA A 201 8.84 -12.91 -6.26
C ALA A 201 9.46 -12.72 -7.65
N LEU A 202 9.32 -11.52 -8.22
CA LEU A 202 9.87 -11.18 -9.54
C LEU A 202 11.41 -11.15 -9.54
N GLY A 203 12.02 -10.62 -8.48
CA GLY A 203 13.48 -10.54 -8.33
C GLY A 203 14.10 -11.75 -7.65
N ASP A 204 13.33 -12.79 -7.30
CA ASP A 204 13.82 -13.99 -6.58
C ASP A 204 14.51 -13.66 -5.24
N CYS A 205 13.94 -12.73 -4.46
CA CYS A 205 14.45 -12.32 -3.14
C CYS A 205 13.75 -12.98 -1.95
N GLY A 206 13.14 -14.15 -2.15
CA GLY A 206 12.52 -14.92 -1.07
C GLY A 206 11.13 -14.43 -0.65
N SER A 207 10.29 -14.05 -1.62
CA SER A 207 8.87 -13.75 -1.36
C SER A 207 8.15 -14.92 -0.67
N ILE A 208 7.15 -14.58 0.14
CA ILE A 208 6.23 -15.58 0.71
C ILE A 208 5.21 -16.08 -0.34
N LEU A 209 5.07 -15.38 -1.46
CA LEU A 209 4.21 -15.73 -2.58
C LEU A 209 5.02 -16.46 -3.66
N THR A 210 4.44 -17.50 -4.25
CA THR A 210 4.95 -18.06 -5.50
C THR A 210 4.80 -17.04 -6.65
N PRO A 211 5.56 -17.14 -7.75
CA PRO A 211 5.40 -16.25 -8.90
C PRO A 211 3.96 -16.20 -9.44
N GLU A 212 3.25 -17.34 -9.45
CA GLU A 212 1.85 -17.42 -9.86
C GLU A 212 0.89 -16.72 -8.89
N GLU A 213 1.10 -16.84 -7.58
CA GLU A 213 0.33 -16.14 -6.54
C GLU A 213 0.59 -14.64 -6.56
N ALA A 214 1.86 -14.22 -6.68
CA ALA A 214 2.25 -12.84 -6.85
C ALA A 214 1.59 -12.23 -8.11
N ASN A 215 1.59 -12.96 -9.23
CA ASN A 215 0.94 -12.51 -10.45
C ASN A 215 -0.57 -12.34 -10.25
N THR A 216 -1.21 -13.29 -9.56
CA THR A 216 -2.65 -13.23 -9.26
C THR A 216 -2.97 -12.07 -8.32
N CYS A 217 -2.14 -11.84 -7.29
CA CYS A 217 -2.26 -10.70 -6.38
C CYS A 217 -2.18 -9.38 -7.15
N ALA A 218 -1.12 -9.17 -7.94
CA ALA A 218 -0.93 -7.95 -8.71
C ALA A 218 -2.05 -7.74 -9.74
N THR A 219 -2.46 -8.79 -10.46
CA THR A 219 -3.59 -8.74 -11.41
C THR A 219 -4.86 -8.26 -10.72
N ARG A 220 -5.19 -8.86 -9.57
CA ARG A 220 -6.38 -8.49 -8.78
C ARG A 220 -6.36 -7.04 -8.35
N ILE A 221 -5.22 -6.52 -7.90
CA ILE A 221 -5.10 -5.12 -7.51
C ILE A 221 -5.27 -4.22 -8.74
N ASN A 222 -4.53 -4.50 -9.82
CA ASN A 222 -4.56 -3.70 -11.05
C ASN A 222 -5.96 -3.62 -11.68
N GLU A 223 -6.73 -4.70 -11.58
CA GLU A 223 -8.08 -4.81 -12.15
C GLU A 223 -9.21 -4.40 -11.18
N SER A 224 -8.90 -4.05 -9.93
CA SER A 224 -9.92 -3.83 -8.90
C SER A 224 -10.71 -2.52 -9.02
N LEU A 225 -10.12 -1.49 -9.65
CA LEU A 225 -10.66 -0.12 -9.72
C LEU A 225 -10.35 0.51 -11.08
N VAL A 226 -10.41 -0.28 -12.16
CA VAL A 226 -10.04 0.16 -13.51
C VAL A 226 -10.88 1.37 -13.91
N ASP A 227 -10.22 2.40 -14.43
CA ASP A 227 -10.86 3.68 -14.82
C ASP A 227 -11.54 4.47 -13.70
N GLY A 228 -11.43 4.01 -12.45
CA GLY A 228 -12.10 4.59 -11.30
C GLY A 228 -13.54 4.10 -11.26
N GLU A 229 -13.87 3.33 -10.23
CA GLU A 229 -15.25 2.87 -10.05
C GLU A 229 -16.11 4.04 -9.51
N PRO A 230 -17.29 4.31 -10.10
CA PRO A 230 -18.19 5.35 -9.62
C PRO A 230 -18.76 5.02 -8.23
N GLU A 231 -18.66 3.76 -7.81
CA GLU A 231 -19.10 3.28 -6.52
C GLU A 231 -17.90 2.95 -5.61
N CYS A 232 -18.13 3.05 -4.30
CA CYS A 232 -17.14 2.68 -3.31
C CYS A 232 -16.92 1.16 -3.32
N SER A 233 -15.66 0.74 -3.34
CA SER A 233 -15.26 -0.66 -3.34
C SER A 233 -15.13 -1.22 -1.93
N THR A 234 -15.53 -2.48 -1.76
CA THR A 234 -15.30 -3.28 -0.55
C THR A 234 -14.03 -4.13 -0.64
N TRP A 235 -13.29 -4.05 -1.75
CA TRP A 235 -12.01 -4.73 -1.94
C TRP A 235 -10.91 -4.20 -1.05
N TYR A 236 -11.07 -2.97 -0.57
CA TYR A 236 -10.09 -2.29 0.27
C TYR A 236 -10.71 -1.86 1.58
N ARG A 237 -9.86 -1.70 2.58
CA ARG A 237 -10.19 -1.06 3.86
C ARG A 237 -9.09 -0.09 4.24
N PHE A 238 -9.46 0.95 4.96
CA PHE A 238 -8.46 1.79 5.61
C PHE A 238 -7.81 1.03 6.79
N PRO A 239 -6.51 1.22 7.04
CA PRO A 239 -5.85 0.67 8.23
C PRO A 239 -6.56 1.13 9.49
N LEU A 240 -6.77 0.23 10.47
CA LEU A 240 -7.57 0.50 11.67
C LEU A 240 -7.06 1.69 12.50
N ASP A 241 -5.78 2.06 12.40
CA ASP A 241 -5.19 3.23 13.06
C ASP A 241 -5.57 4.57 12.42
N SER A 242 -6.11 4.58 11.20
CA SER A 242 -6.58 5.82 10.54
C SER A 242 -7.92 6.35 11.09
N ARG A 243 -8.58 5.59 11.98
CA ARG A 243 -9.90 5.91 12.55
C ARG A 243 -9.88 6.28 14.03
N LEU A 244 -8.73 6.36 14.68
CA LEU A 244 -8.70 6.97 16.00
C LEU A 244 -8.82 8.49 15.82
N PRO A 245 -9.92 9.14 16.26
CA PRO A 245 -9.86 10.57 16.46
C PRO A 245 -8.68 10.81 17.41
N LEU A 246 -7.81 11.77 17.06
CA LEU A 246 -6.89 12.38 18.02
C LEU A 246 -7.76 12.87 19.18
N THR A 247 -7.98 12.01 20.16
CA THR A 247 -8.52 12.40 21.45
C THR A 247 -7.37 13.16 22.07
N VAL A 248 -7.40 14.48 21.87
CA VAL A 248 -6.64 15.42 22.67
C VAL A 248 -7.08 15.12 24.09
N VAL A 249 -6.29 14.31 24.81
CA VAL A 249 -6.53 14.07 26.22
C VAL A 249 -6.36 15.46 26.86
N PRO A 250 -7.42 16.06 27.41
CA PRO A 250 -7.31 17.37 28.02
C PRO A 250 -6.27 17.28 29.14
N SER A 251 -5.37 18.27 29.21
CA SER A 251 -4.23 18.26 30.15
C SER A 251 -4.61 18.13 31.62
N SER A 252 -5.90 18.26 31.97
CA SER A 252 -6.43 18.02 33.31
C SER A 252 -6.28 16.56 33.78
N ASP A 253 -6.23 15.59 32.87
CA ASP A 253 -6.15 14.17 33.23
C ASP A 253 -4.71 13.70 33.54
N LEU A 254 -3.70 14.51 33.19
CA LEU A 254 -2.30 14.24 33.54
C LEU A 254 -1.96 14.63 34.99
N GLU A 255 -2.73 15.51 35.61
CA GLU A 255 -2.52 15.90 37.01
C GLU A 255 -3.08 14.84 37.99
N ASP A 256 -4.20 14.18 37.68
CA ASP A 256 -4.78 13.12 38.53
C ASP A 256 -3.91 11.84 38.57
N GLN A 257 -3.14 11.58 37.50
CA GLN A 257 -2.18 10.45 37.44
C GLN A 257 -0.91 10.70 38.27
N ARG A 258 -0.57 11.97 38.54
CA ARG A 258 0.59 12.35 39.36
C ARG A 258 0.30 12.19 40.85
N ASP A 259 -0.93 12.50 41.26
CA ASP A 259 -1.34 12.43 42.68
C ASP A 259 -1.56 11.00 43.18
N ARG A 260 -1.86 10.04 42.29
CA ARG A 260 -1.97 8.62 42.70
C ARG A 260 -0.63 7.91 42.90
N ARG A 261 0.49 8.48 42.41
CA ARG A 261 1.84 7.90 42.60
C ARG A 261 2.58 8.41 43.85
N SER A 262 2.04 9.40 44.57
CA SER A 262 2.69 9.98 45.76
C SER A 262 2.31 9.30 47.09
N GLY A 263 1.39 8.33 47.07
CA GLY A 263 0.95 7.58 48.26
C GLY A 263 1.93 6.48 48.72
N ALA A 264 3.19 6.83 49.04
CA ALA A 264 4.10 5.93 49.74
C ALA A 264 3.91 6.04 51.28
N PRO A 265 3.75 4.93 52.01
CA PRO A 265 3.50 4.96 53.46
C PRO A 265 4.74 5.39 54.25
N ALA A 266 4.54 6.30 55.20
CA ALA A 266 5.57 6.84 56.09
C ALA A 266 6.18 5.75 56.99
N LEU A 267 7.49 5.52 56.84
CA LEU A 267 8.33 4.77 57.78
C LEU A 267 8.44 5.54 59.11
N ARG A 268 7.73 5.07 60.15
CA ARG A 268 7.97 5.50 61.53
C ARG A 268 9.13 4.71 62.13
N ALA A 269 10.21 5.42 62.44
CA ALA A 269 11.30 4.95 63.28
C ALA A 269 10.83 4.77 64.74
N ALA A 270 11.14 3.62 65.33
CA ALA A 270 11.14 3.45 66.78
C ALA A 270 12.49 2.85 67.18
N ALA A 271 13.30 3.69 67.83
CA ALA A 271 14.49 3.28 68.55
C ALA A 271 14.14 3.07 70.02
N ARG A 272 14.36 1.86 70.53
CA ARG A 272 14.99 1.50 71.81
C ARG A 272 14.87 0.01 72.06
#